data_AF-X1QI03-F1
#
_entry.id   AF-X1QI03-F1
#
_cell.length_a   1.000
_cell.length_b   1.000
_cell.length_c   1.000
_cell.angle_alpha   90.00
_cell.angle_beta   90.00
_cell.angle_gamma   90.00
#
_symmetry.space_group_name_H-M   'P 1'
#
loop_
_entity.id
_entity.type
_entity.pdbx_description
1 polymer ?
#
loop_
_entity_poly.entity_id
_entity_poly.type
_entity_poly.pdbx_seq_one_letter_code
_entity_poly.pdbx_strand_id
1 'polypeptide(L)' 'MAELEAVIFDQDGVIADTERDGHRVAFNRAFKEFNLNIEWGVKTYGELLEVGGGKERMRHYLLRQDKD' A
#
# COMPACT_ATOMS: atom_id res chain seq x y z
N MET A 1 13.86 -9.23 -38.63
CA MET A 1 13.57 -8.56 -37.34
C MET A 1 13.15 -9.64 -36.37
N ALA A 2 13.54 -9.55 -35.10
CA ALA A 2 13.06 -10.51 -34.09
C ALA A 2 11.58 -10.23 -33.78
N GLU A 3 10.75 -11.27 -33.75
CA GLU A 3 9.36 -11.20 -33.33
C GLU A 3 9.26 -11.16 -31.80
N LEU A 4 8.26 -10.46 -31.27
CA LEU A 4 7.97 -10.46 -29.84
C LEU A 4 7.38 -11.82 -29.45
N GLU A 5 8.11 -12.60 -28.66
CA GLU A 5 7.66 -13.94 -28.25
C GLU A 5 6.84 -13.94 -26.95
N ALA A 6 7.13 -13.03 -26.00
CA ALA A 6 6.40 -12.96 -24.73
C ALA A 6 6.52 -11.58 -24.05
N VAL A 7 5.52 -11.28 -23.21
CA VAL A 7 5.53 -10.18 -22.24
C VAL A 7 5.09 -10.74 -20.89
N ILE A 8 5.84 -10.43 -19.83
CA ILE A 8 5.50 -10.81 -18.45
C ILE A 8 5.12 -9.53 -17.71
N PHE A 9 3.90 -9.49 -17.20
CA PHE A 9 3.39 -8.39 -16.39
C PHE A 9 3.48 -8.76 -14.92
N ASP A 10 4.03 -7.85 -14.13
CA ASP A 10 3.70 -7.81 -12.71
C ASP A 10 2.23 -7.35 -12.56
N GLN A 11 1.64 -7.55 -11.39
CA GLN A 11 0.25 -7.22 -11.15
C GLN A 11 0.09 -5.83 -10.54
N ASP A 12 0.78 -5.56 -9.43
CA ASP A 12 0.56 -4.35 -8.63
C ASP A 12 1.23 -3.13 -9.27
N GLY A 13 0.45 -2.08 -9.54
CA GLY A 13 0.95 -0.87 -10.21
C GLY A 13 1.27 -1.03 -11.69
N VAL A 14 1.08 -2.24 -12.27
CA VAL A 14 1.30 -2.51 -13.70
C VAL A 14 -0.01 -2.74 -14.44
N ILE A 15 -0.88 -3.61 -13.93
CA ILE A 15 -2.21 -3.84 -14.52
C ILE A 15 -3.21 -2.78 -14.04
N ALA A 16 -3.05 -2.33 -12.79
CA ALA A 16 -3.87 -1.31 -12.16
C ALA A 16 -3.13 -0.65 -10.98
N ASP A 17 -3.57 0.54 -10.58
CA ASP A 17 -3.09 1.25 -9.38
C ASP A 17 -3.62 0.61 -8.07
N THR A 18 -3.37 -0.69 -7.89
CA THR A 18 -3.88 -1.50 -6.77
C THR A 18 -3.42 -1.00 -5.41
N GLU A 19 -2.22 -0.42 -5.29
CA GLU A 19 -1.77 0.17 -4.05
C GLU A 19 -2.59 1.42 -3.66
N ARG A 20 -2.86 2.31 -4.63
CA ARG A 20 -3.56 3.57 -4.40
C ARG A 20 -5.05 3.37 -4.15
N ASP A 21 -5.71 2.55 -4.98
CA ASP A 21 -7.16 2.46 -5.03
C ASP A 21 -7.71 1.12 -4.49
N GLY A 22 -6.84 0.15 -4.25
CA GLY A 22 -7.16 -1.15 -3.63
C GLY A 22 -6.66 -1.25 -2.18
N HIS A 23 -5.37 -1.56 -2.00
CA HIS A 23 -4.77 -1.88 -0.70
C HIS A 23 -4.95 -0.76 0.33
N ARG A 24 -4.65 0.50 -0.03
CA ARG A 24 -4.86 1.64 0.87
C ARG A 24 -6.32 1.75 1.35
N VAL A 25 -7.27 1.57 0.45
CA VAL A 25 -8.71 1.60 0.77
C VAL A 25 -9.08 0.44 1.68
N ALA A 26 -8.53 -0.76 1.44
CA ALA A 26 -8.74 -1.94 2.28
C ALA A 26 -8.18 -1.74 3.71
N PHE A 27 -6.98 -1.18 3.85
CA PHE A 27 -6.42 -0.81 5.16
C PHE A 27 -7.32 0.16 5.91
N ASN A 28 -7.73 1.26 5.29
CA ASN A 28 -8.59 2.25 5.94
C ASN A 28 -9.96 1.66 6.34
N ARG A 29 -10.52 0.76 5.52
CA ARG A 29 -11.75 0.03 5.86
C ARG A 29 -11.55 -0.85 7.09
N ALA A 30 -10.44 -1.60 7.15
CA ALA A 30 -10.10 -2.43 8.30
C ALA A 30 -9.89 -1.56 9.56
N PHE A 31 -9.12 -0.48 9.48
CA PHE A 31 -8.91 0.42 10.62
C PHE A 31 -10.23 0.96 11.18
N LYS A 32 -11.14 1.37 10.28
CA LYS A 32 -12.49 1.80 10.67
C LYS A 32 -13.30 0.68 11.33
N GLU A 33 -13.26 -0.54 10.80
CA GLU A 33 -13.95 -1.71 11.37
C GLU A 33 -13.46 -2.03 12.80
N PHE A 34 -12.15 -1.87 13.05
CA PHE A 34 -11.54 -2.06 14.36
C PHE A 34 -11.55 -0.80 15.26
N ASN A 35 -12.28 0.25 14.88
CA ASN A 35 -12.36 1.53 15.60
C ASN A 35 -10.99 2.18 15.90
N LEU A 36 -10.03 2.01 15.00
CA LEU A 36 -8.74 2.68 15.07
C LEU A 36 -8.87 4.08 14.44
N ASN A 37 -8.45 5.13 15.15
CA ASN A 37 -8.43 6.49 14.62
C ASN A 37 -7.21 6.71 13.69
N ILE A 38 -7.12 5.89 12.64
CA ILE A 38 -6.05 5.87 11.66
C ILE A 38 -6.67 5.97 10.27
N GLU A 39 -6.22 6.93 9.48
CA GLU A 39 -6.57 7.02 8.05
C GLU A 39 -5.33 7.36 7.24
N TRP A 40 -5.02 6.52 6.25
CA TRP A 40 -3.93 6.78 5.32
C TRP A 40 -4.47 7.44 4.05
N GLY A 41 -4.12 8.71 3.86
CA GLY A 41 -4.28 9.41 2.59
C GLY A 41 -3.31 8.89 1.53
N VAL A 42 -3.52 9.27 0.26
CA VAL A 42 -2.66 8.82 -0.86
C VAL A 42 -1.19 9.16 -0.62
N LYS A 43 -0.90 10.40 -0.15
CA LYS A 43 0.47 10.84 0.13
C LYS A 43 1.13 10.00 1.23
N THR A 44 0.47 9.86 2.39
CA THR A 44 0.97 9.08 3.52
C THR A 44 1.18 7.62 3.14
N TYR A 45 0.26 7.03 2.38
CA TYR A 45 0.41 5.65 1.94
C TYR A 45 1.58 5.49 0.97
N GLY A 46 1.81 6.46 0.07
CA GLY A 46 2.97 6.49 -0.82
C GLY A 46 4.30 6.47 -0.06
N GLU A 47 4.44 7.25 1.02
CA GLU A 47 5.62 7.20 1.90
C GLU A 47 5.76 5.83 2.58
N LEU A 48 4.63 5.24 3.01
CA LEU A 48 4.60 3.94 3.66
C LEU A 48 4.90 2.75 2.72
N LEU A 49 4.82 2.93 1.39
CA LEU A 49 5.18 1.89 0.41
C LEU A 49 6.67 1.59 0.39
N GLU A 50 7.52 2.49 0.91
CA GLU A 50 8.97 2.24 1.09
C GLU A 50 9.22 1.09 2.10
N VAL A 51 8.24 0.80 2.96
CA VAL A 51 8.25 -0.35 3.86
C VAL A 51 7.52 -1.50 3.18
N GLY A 52 8.26 -2.55 2.83
CA GLY A 52 7.71 -3.76 2.25
C GLY A 52 6.84 -4.54 3.25
N GLY A 53 5.75 -5.14 2.77
CA GLY A 53 4.85 -5.96 3.56
C GLY A 53 3.82 -5.17 4.39
N GLY A 54 2.56 -5.61 4.38
CA GLY A 54 1.46 -4.89 5.04
C GLY A 54 1.58 -4.83 6.57
N LYS A 55 2.10 -5.88 7.21
CA LYS A 55 2.28 -5.92 8.68
C LYS A 55 3.40 -5.00 9.13
N GLU A 56 4.51 -5.06 8.41
CA GLU A 56 5.71 -4.26 8.64
C GLU A 56 5.40 -2.78 8.44
N ARG A 57 4.59 -2.45 7.42
CA ARG A 57 4.07 -1.11 7.16
C ARG A 57 3.25 -0.55 8.32
N MET A 58 2.29 -1.33 8.82
CA MET A 58 1.49 -0.93 10.00
C MET A 58 2.39 -0.71 11.22
N ARG A 59 3.33 -1.63 11.48
CA ARG A 59 4.28 -1.52 12.59
C ARG A 59 5.13 -0.25 12.48
N HIS A 60 5.67 0.03 11.29
CA HIS A 60 6.47 1.23 11.05
C HIS A 60 5.67 2.51 11.30
N TYR A 61 4.43 2.57 10.79
CA TYR A 61 3.54 3.72 11.01
C TYR A 61 3.31 3.98 12.51
N LEU A 62 2.95 2.94 13.27
CA LEU A 62 2.66 3.07 14.71
C LEU A 62 3.89 3.52 15.51
N LEU A 63 5.07 2.95 15.24
CA LEU A 63 6.32 3.33 15.92
C LEU A 63 6.77 4.76 15.58
N ARG A 64 6.35 5.32 14.44
CA ARG A 64 6.64 6.72 14.08
C ARG A 64 5.79 7.70 14.88
N GLN A 65 4.54 7.33 15.19
CA GLN A 65 3.61 8.17 15.97
C GLN A 65 3.99 8.24 17.46
N ASP A 66 4.60 7.19 18.02
CA ASP A 66 5.03 7.16 19.43
C ASP A 66 6.21 8.12 19.76
N LYS A 67 6.79 8.79 18.75
CA LYS A 67 7.95 9.68 18.91
C LYS A 67 7.62 11.17 18.95
N ASP A 68 6.36 11.52 18.71
CA ASP A 68 5.84 12.90 18.76
C ASP A 68 4.95 13.09 20.01
#